data_AF-A0AAE3X7P1-F1
#
_entry.id   AF-A0AAE3X7P1-F1
#
_cell.length_a   1.000
_cell.length_b   1.000
_cell.length_c   1.000
_cell.angle_alpha   90.00
_cell.angle_beta   90.00
_cell.angle_gamma   90.00
#
_symmetry.space_group_name_H-M   'P 1'
#
loop_
_entity.id
_entity.type
_entity.pdbx_description
1 polymer ?
#
loop_
_entity_poly.entity_id
_entity_poly.type
_entity_poly.pdbx_seq_one_letter_code
_entity_poly.pdbx_strand_id
1 'polypeptide(L)'
;MTILLPTTSTLPSPLGGTLVNGVRRAGHDFDPAELAALPRLSISERTLADLEMLATGAYSPLTGFVNEADYLSVIERLRLADGTPWSIPITLPVSAEHAGLRGRVVLSFEGQDVGWVDVQEAFAARKAWEAREVYRTEDETHPGVAALYAQGDFNLAGPVALFEVPRGHFPRHHRTPAEVREVIEARGWRSTVAFQTRNPIHRAHEYLQKVALELVDGLLLHPLVGTTKGDDVPAATRVQAYEVLLEGYYPQARTLLSVYPAAMRYAGPREAILHALSRRNYGVTHFIVGRDHAGVGSYYGTYDAQEIFSAYTPEELGVQILKFEHTFYCNSCGQLVSPRTCPHDSSHHLVLSGTKVREKLRAGENLPAEFTRPEVAEVLRAAYADKA
;
A
#
# COMPACT_ATOMS: atom_id res chain seq x y z
N MET A 1 20.27 34.73 24.45
CA MET A 1 20.13 33.35 24.94
C MET A 1 19.05 32.70 24.11
N THR A 2 19.45 32.15 22.95
CA THR A 2 18.53 31.51 22.01
C THR A 2 18.16 30.16 22.61
N ILE A 3 16.92 30.02 23.05
CA ILE A 3 16.40 28.74 23.54
C ILE A 3 16.27 27.85 22.31
N LEU A 4 17.23 26.94 22.13
CA LEU A 4 17.08 25.78 21.27
C LEU A 4 15.94 24.95 21.85
N LEU A 5 14.74 25.10 21.28
CA LEU A 5 13.68 24.12 21.49
C LEU A 5 14.21 22.77 21.00
N PRO A 6 14.01 21.66 21.73
CA PRO A 6 14.39 20.35 21.23
C PRO A 6 13.60 20.10 19.94
N THR A 7 14.30 19.90 18.83
CA THR A 7 13.73 19.41 17.57
C THR A 7 13.39 17.93 17.73
N THR A 8 12.47 17.59 18.63
CA THR A 8 11.85 16.27 18.64
C THR A 8 10.80 16.28 17.55
N SER A 9 11.08 15.57 16.44
CA SER A 9 10.11 15.34 15.37
C SER A 9 8.78 14.88 15.99
N THR A 10 7.69 15.54 15.62
CA THR A 10 6.33 15.18 16.09
C THR A 10 5.75 13.99 15.34
N LEU A 11 6.49 13.46 14.37
CA LEU A 11 6.08 12.31 13.58
C LEU A 11 6.15 11.02 14.40
N PRO A 12 5.31 10.02 14.09
CA PRO A 12 5.45 8.72 14.71
C PRO A 12 6.82 8.13 14.36
N SER A 13 7.48 7.58 15.37
CA SER A 13 8.70 6.80 15.19
C SER A 13 8.44 5.69 14.16
N PRO A 14 9.35 5.47 13.19
CA PRO A 14 9.30 4.28 12.35
C PRO A 14 9.15 3.01 13.19
N LEU A 15 8.53 1.99 12.62
CA LEU A 15 8.46 0.67 13.25
C LEU A 15 9.90 0.13 13.39
N GLY A 16 10.27 -0.30 14.60
CA GLY A 16 11.66 -0.63 14.97
C GLY A 16 12.57 0.55 15.31
N GLY A 17 12.03 1.77 15.41
CA GLY A 17 12.74 2.94 15.92
C GLY A 17 13.41 3.82 14.87
N THR A 18 13.91 3.22 13.78
CA THR A 18 14.60 3.96 12.70
C THR A 18 14.13 3.52 11.33
N LEU A 19 14.09 4.46 10.38
CA LEU A 19 13.79 4.15 8.99
C LEU A 19 15.00 3.44 8.36
N VAL A 20 14.79 2.26 7.80
CA VAL A 20 15.81 1.57 7.01
C VAL A 20 16.15 2.39 5.77
N ASN A 21 17.45 2.47 5.45
CA ASN A 21 17.95 3.09 4.21
C ASN A 21 18.91 2.13 3.49
N GLY A 22 18.34 1.35 2.57
CA GLY A 22 19.02 0.41 1.68
C GLY A 22 19.26 0.95 0.27
N VAL A 23 19.01 2.23 -0.03
CA VAL A 23 19.34 2.79 -1.35
C VAL A 23 20.85 3.01 -1.43
N ARG A 24 21.50 2.52 -2.49
CA ARG A 24 22.95 2.60 -2.72
C ARG A 24 23.21 3.01 -4.16
N ARG A 25 23.72 4.21 -4.41
CA ARG A 25 23.94 4.74 -5.75
C ARG A 25 25.28 4.28 -6.31
N ALA A 26 25.25 3.71 -7.51
CA ALA A 26 26.43 3.36 -8.29
C ALA A 26 27.37 4.57 -8.45
N GLY A 27 28.67 4.38 -8.21
CA GLY A 27 29.71 5.42 -8.31
C GLY A 27 29.77 6.40 -7.14
N HIS A 28 28.82 6.34 -6.21
CA HIS A 28 28.86 7.09 -4.95
C HIS A 28 29.03 6.16 -3.75
N ASP A 29 28.17 5.15 -3.63
CA ASP A 29 28.13 4.23 -2.48
C ASP A 29 28.90 2.92 -2.74
N PHE A 30 29.12 2.55 -4.01
CA PHE A 30 29.87 1.36 -4.42
C PHE A 30 30.40 1.52 -5.85
N ASP A 31 31.45 0.77 -6.22
CA ASP A 31 31.93 0.67 -7.60
C ASP A 31 31.16 -0.43 -8.36
N PRO A 32 30.46 -0.12 -9.48
CA PRO A 32 29.79 -1.13 -10.30
C PRO A 32 30.68 -2.28 -10.77
N ALA A 33 32.00 -2.06 -10.88
CA ALA A 33 32.94 -3.11 -11.23
C ALA A 33 32.97 -4.26 -10.20
N GLU A 34 32.64 -3.97 -8.92
CA GLU A 34 32.52 -4.99 -7.86
C GLU A 34 31.43 -6.02 -8.15
N LEU A 35 30.43 -5.66 -8.98
CA LEU A 35 29.29 -6.53 -9.30
C LEU A 35 29.52 -7.41 -10.54
N ALA A 36 30.60 -7.18 -11.30
CA ALA A 36 30.81 -7.84 -12.60
C ALA A 36 30.83 -9.37 -12.48
N ALA A 37 31.56 -9.89 -11.49
CA ALA A 37 31.75 -11.33 -11.27
C ALA A 37 30.66 -11.98 -10.40
N LEU A 38 29.70 -11.20 -9.89
CA LEU A 38 28.66 -11.72 -9.01
C LEU A 38 27.55 -12.45 -9.79
N PRO A 39 26.93 -13.47 -9.19
CA PRO A 39 25.76 -14.11 -9.78
C PRO A 39 24.62 -13.11 -9.91
N ARG A 40 23.83 -13.28 -10.97
CA ARG A 40 22.65 -12.46 -11.27
C ARG A 40 21.39 -13.30 -11.13
N LEU A 41 20.37 -12.73 -10.52
CA LEU A 41 19.04 -13.30 -10.38
C LEU A 41 18.02 -12.35 -10.99
N SER A 42 17.33 -12.81 -12.03
CA SER A 42 16.21 -12.07 -12.61
C SER A 42 15.01 -12.11 -11.66
N ILE A 43 14.43 -10.95 -11.38
CA ILE A 43 13.30 -10.80 -10.45
C ILE A 43 12.01 -10.38 -11.16
N SER A 44 10.88 -10.68 -10.52
CA SER A 44 9.56 -10.25 -11.01
C SER A 44 9.28 -8.78 -10.68
N GLU A 45 8.28 -8.17 -11.33
CA GLU A 45 7.80 -6.83 -10.98
C GLU A 45 7.33 -6.73 -9.51
N ARG A 46 6.65 -7.77 -9.00
CA ARG A 46 6.24 -7.86 -7.59
C ARG A 46 7.45 -7.82 -6.67
N THR A 47 8.50 -8.56 -7.01
CA THR A 47 9.75 -8.61 -6.24
C THR A 47 10.49 -7.27 -6.31
N LEU A 48 10.47 -6.58 -7.44
CA LEU A 48 11.04 -5.23 -7.57
C LEU A 48 10.30 -4.23 -6.67
N ALA A 49 8.97 -4.28 -6.64
CA ALA A 49 8.18 -3.45 -5.73
C ALA A 49 8.50 -3.74 -4.26
N ASP A 50 8.68 -5.00 -3.89
CA ASP A 50 9.07 -5.36 -2.52
C ASP A 50 10.50 -4.93 -2.18
N LEU A 51 11.45 -5.07 -3.12
CA LEU A 51 12.82 -4.57 -2.99
C LEU A 51 12.82 -3.06 -2.72
N GLU A 52 12.02 -2.30 -3.46
CA GLU A 52 11.87 -0.86 -3.25
C GLU A 52 11.30 -0.55 -1.85
N MET A 53 10.24 -1.25 -1.45
CA MET A 53 9.61 -1.04 -0.15
C MET A 53 10.55 -1.37 1.03
N LEU A 54 11.38 -2.39 0.89
CA LEU A 54 12.43 -2.74 1.84
C LEU A 54 13.54 -1.68 1.88
N ALA A 55 14.12 -1.37 0.72
CA ALA A 55 15.29 -0.49 0.62
C ALA A 55 14.98 0.99 0.94
N THR A 56 13.77 1.46 0.70
CA THR A 56 13.35 2.83 1.04
C THR A 56 12.88 2.97 2.49
N GLY A 57 12.80 1.86 3.23
CA GLY A 57 12.35 1.81 4.62
C GLY A 57 10.84 1.83 4.80
N ALA A 58 10.06 1.74 3.72
CA ALA A 58 8.60 1.65 3.82
C ALA A 58 8.17 0.40 4.60
N TYR A 59 8.97 -0.67 4.53
CA TYR A 59 8.81 -1.90 5.31
C TYR A 59 9.75 -2.02 6.51
N SER A 60 10.25 -0.89 7.06
CA SER A 60 10.98 -0.92 8.35
C SER A 60 10.15 -1.68 9.41
N PRO A 61 10.78 -2.53 10.24
CA PRO A 61 12.23 -2.67 10.45
C PRO A 61 12.94 -3.61 9.48
N LEU A 62 12.25 -4.19 8.50
CA LEU A 62 12.86 -5.16 7.61
C LEU A 62 14.00 -4.52 6.81
N THR A 63 15.20 -5.09 6.93
CA THR A 63 16.39 -4.68 6.18
C THR A 63 16.54 -5.45 4.87
N GLY A 64 15.65 -6.41 4.59
CA GLY A 64 15.69 -7.27 3.44
C GLY A 64 14.61 -8.35 3.47
N PHE A 65 14.75 -9.35 2.61
CA PHE A 65 13.80 -10.46 2.54
C PHE A 65 13.91 -11.34 3.79
N VAL A 66 12.76 -11.72 4.35
CA VAL A 66 12.68 -12.38 5.66
C VAL A 66 13.28 -13.79 5.64
N ASN A 67 13.92 -14.18 6.75
CA ASN A 67 14.43 -15.55 6.98
C ASN A 67 13.29 -16.53 7.30
N GLU A 68 13.59 -17.84 7.45
CA GLU A 68 12.56 -18.85 7.74
C GLU A 68 11.87 -18.59 9.07
N ALA A 69 12.61 -18.14 10.10
CA ALA A 69 12.04 -17.88 11.42
C ALA A 69 10.99 -16.75 11.40
N ASP A 70 11.30 -15.63 10.74
CA ASP A 70 10.39 -14.52 10.53
C ASP A 70 9.23 -14.92 9.62
N TYR A 71 9.50 -15.64 8.53
CA TYR A 71 8.49 -16.16 7.61
C TYR A 71 7.43 -17.00 8.34
N LEU A 72 7.86 -18.00 9.10
CA LEU A 72 6.97 -18.88 9.86
C LEU A 72 6.22 -18.12 10.95
N SER A 73 6.92 -17.25 11.67
CA SER A 73 6.33 -16.44 12.73
C SER A 73 5.24 -15.50 12.21
N VAL A 74 5.44 -14.89 11.03
CA VAL A 74 4.46 -13.98 10.44
C VAL A 74 3.20 -14.73 10.02
N ILE A 75 3.38 -15.91 9.41
CA ILE A 75 2.29 -16.79 9.01
C ILE A 75 1.46 -17.18 10.23
N GLU A 76 2.09 -17.65 11.31
CA GLU A 76 1.39 -18.21 12.47
C GLU A 76 0.91 -17.15 13.48
N ARG A 77 1.71 -16.12 13.74
CA ARG A 77 1.57 -15.24 14.91
C ARG A 77 1.29 -13.78 14.58
N LEU A 78 1.25 -13.42 13.29
CA LEU A 78 1.16 -12.03 12.84
C LEU A 78 2.30 -11.15 13.42
N ARG A 79 3.49 -11.73 13.60
CA ARG A 79 4.66 -11.03 14.14
C ARG A 79 5.93 -11.54 13.49
N LEU A 80 6.96 -10.70 13.43
CA LEU A 80 8.34 -11.17 13.23
C LEU A 80 8.75 -12.08 14.40
N ALA A 81 9.84 -12.82 14.24
CA ALA A 81 10.32 -13.77 15.24
C ALA A 81 10.60 -13.09 16.59
N ASP A 82 11.06 -11.83 16.56
CA ASP A 82 11.35 -10.98 17.72
C ASP A 82 10.09 -10.40 18.41
N GLY A 83 8.90 -10.64 17.86
CA GLY A 83 7.63 -10.16 18.37
C GLY A 83 7.14 -8.86 17.75
N THR A 84 7.91 -8.22 16.87
CA THR A 84 7.49 -7.00 16.16
C THR A 84 6.19 -7.25 15.36
N PRO A 85 5.18 -6.36 15.44
CA PRO A 85 3.96 -6.46 14.63
C PRO A 85 4.26 -6.59 13.14
N TRP A 86 3.77 -7.65 12.49
CA TRP A 86 3.94 -7.84 11.04
C TRP A 86 3.05 -8.95 10.47
N SER A 87 2.33 -8.71 9.37
CA SER A 87 1.21 -9.58 8.97
C SER A 87 1.39 -10.38 7.68
N ILE A 88 2.34 -10.01 6.80
CA ILE A 88 2.55 -10.66 5.48
C ILE A 88 4.04 -10.88 5.25
N PRO A 89 4.50 -12.12 4.98
CA PRO A 89 5.91 -12.36 4.69
C PRO A 89 6.37 -11.62 3.43
N ILE A 90 7.55 -10.99 3.49
CA ILE A 90 8.18 -10.35 2.32
C ILE A 90 9.40 -11.19 1.93
N THR A 91 9.23 -12.05 0.92
CA THR A 91 10.20 -13.08 0.53
C THR A 91 10.76 -12.86 -0.87
N LEU A 92 11.93 -13.45 -1.15
CA LEU A 92 12.50 -13.56 -2.49
C LEU A 92 12.39 -15.00 -2.99
N PRO A 93 11.29 -15.35 -3.68
CA PRO A 93 11.08 -16.70 -4.16
C PRO A 93 11.97 -17.02 -5.36
N VAL A 94 12.53 -18.22 -5.39
CA VAL A 94 13.42 -18.72 -6.44
C VAL A 94 13.13 -20.18 -6.77
N SER A 95 13.47 -20.57 -8.01
CA SER A 95 13.46 -21.98 -8.43
C SER A 95 14.53 -22.79 -7.70
N ALA A 96 14.40 -24.12 -7.72
CA ALA A 96 15.36 -25.04 -7.08
C ALA A 96 16.81 -24.86 -7.59
N GLU A 97 17.01 -24.45 -8.84
CA GLU A 97 18.34 -24.20 -9.42
C GLU A 97 19.07 -23.03 -8.72
N HIS A 98 18.32 -22.07 -8.18
CA HIS A 98 18.84 -20.86 -7.54
C HIS A 98 18.88 -20.99 -6.00
N ALA A 99 18.33 -22.06 -5.42
CA ALA A 99 18.30 -22.28 -3.98
C ALA A 99 19.70 -22.42 -3.34
N GLY A 100 20.72 -22.72 -4.15
CA GLY A 100 22.12 -22.80 -3.74
C GLY A 100 22.87 -21.46 -3.70
N LEU A 101 22.27 -20.36 -4.15
CA LEU A 101 22.92 -19.04 -4.14
C LEU A 101 23.25 -18.59 -2.73
N ARG A 102 24.44 -18.00 -2.52
CA ARG A 102 24.94 -17.53 -1.23
C ARG A 102 25.76 -16.25 -1.42
N GLY A 103 25.86 -15.44 -0.37
CA GLY A 103 26.58 -14.17 -0.44
C GLY A 103 25.84 -13.15 -1.31
N ARG A 104 26.57 -12.19 -1.88
CA ARG A 104 25.95 -11.12 -2.67
C ARG A 104 25.50 -11.63 -4.03
N VAL A 105 24.22 -11.47 -4.32
CA VAL A 105 23.58 -11.77 -5.60
C VAL A 105 22.99 -10.49 -6.15
N VAL A 106 23.34 -10.15 -7.39
CA VAL A 106 22.79 -8.99 -8.10
C VAL A 106 21.37 -9.32 -8.54
N LEU A 107 20.42 -8.46 -8.23
CA LEU A 107 19.04 -8.56 -8.67
C LEU A 107 18.89 -7.77 -9.96
N SER A 108 18.32 -8.39 -10.99
CA SER A 108 18.05 -7.75 -12.27
C SER A 108 16.58 -7.79 -12.65
N PHE A 109 16.09 -6.71 -13.24
CA PHE A 109 14.72 -6.60 -13.75
C PHE A 109 14.80 -6.10 -15.20
N GLU A 110 14.15 -6.83 -16.12
CA GLU A 110 14.17 -6.51 -17.57
C GLU A 110 15.59 -6.28 -18.14
N GLY A 111 16.56 -7.05 -17.63
CA GLY A 111 17.96 -6.99 -18.06
C GLY A 111 18.78 -5.84 -17.47
N GLN A 112 18.21 -5.03 -16.58
CA GLN A 112 18.91 -3.99 -15.83
C GLN A 112 19.23 -4.47 -14.41
N ASP A 113 20.46 -4.25 -13.93
CA ASP A 113 20.82 -4.50 -12.54
C ASP A 113 20.16 -3.41 -11.67
N VAL A 114 19.29 -3.81 -10.75
CA VAL A 114 18.44 -2.88 -9.94
C VAL A 114 18.84 -2.84 -8.47
N GLY A 115 19.58 -3.84 -8.00
CA GLY A 115 19.88 -4.01 -6.59
C GLY A 115 20.74 -5.22 -6.33
N TRP A 116 20.95 -5.54 -5.05
CA TRP A 116 21.47 -6.83 -4.63
C TRP A 116 20.76 -7.33 -3.38
N VAL A 117 20.89 -8.63 -3.13
CA VAL A 117 20.62 -9.27 -1.85
C VAL A 117 21.89 -9.92 -1.34
N ASP A 118 22.22 -9.71 -0.08
CA ASP A 118 23.30 -10.42 0.61
C ASP A 118 22.70 -11.70 1.24
N VAL A 119 22.65 -12.79 0.47
CA VAL A 119 21.96 -14.04 0.83
C VAL A 119 22.65 -14.72 2.01
N GLN A 120 21.91 -14.83 3.11
CA GLN A 120 22.32 -15.47 4.36
C GLN A 120 21.69 -16.85 4.55
N GLU A 121 20.50 -17.05 3.98
CA GLU A 121 19.71 -18.26 4.18
C GLU A 121 18.88 -18.57 2.93
N ALA A 122 18.64 -19.87 2.71
CA ALA A 122 17.70 -20.36 1.71
C ALA A 122 16.84 -21.46 2.33
N PHE A 123 15.52 -21.36 2.21
CA PHE A 123 14.56 -22.29 2.83
C PHE A 123 13.39 -22.61 1.91
N ALA A 124 12.70 -23.73 2.17
CA ALA A 124 11.56 -24.15 1.37
C ALA A 124 10.30 -23.34 1.71
N ALA A 125 9.61 -22.83 0.70
CA ALA A 125 8.36 -22.09 0.89
C ALA A 125 7.23 -23.04 1.34
N ARG A 126 6.52 -22.68 2.42
CA ARG A 126 5.34 -23.41 2.92
C ARG A 126 4.07 -22.92 2.23
N LYS A 127 4.05 -22.91 0.89
CA LYS A 127 3.03 -22.21 0.08
C LYS A 127 1.59 -22.52 0.49
N ALA A 128 1.22 -23.78 0.66
CA ALA A 128 -0.13 -24.16 1.08
C ALA A 128 -0.51 -23.64 2.48
N TRP A 129 0.45 -23.62 3.39
CA TRP A 129 0.24 -23.08 4.73
C TRP A 129 0.15 -21.55 4.71
N GLU A 130 1.04 -20.89 3.96
CA GLU A 130 0.96 -19.44 3.75
C GLU A 130 -0.37 -19.04 3.08
N ALA A 131 -0.83 -19.79 2.08
CA ALA A 131 -2.12 -19.58 1.43
C ALA A 131 -3.27 -19.54 2.45
N ARG A 132 -3.40 -20.61 3.26
CA ARG A 132 -4.41 -20.71 4.32
C ARG A 132 -4.33 -19.58 5.32
N GLU A 133 -3.15 -19.29 5.86
CA GLU A 133 -3.04 -18.35 6.96
C GLU A 133 -3.11 -16.89 6.50
N VAL A 134 -2.44 -16.58 5.37
CA VAL A 134 -2.33 -15.22 4.87
C VAL A 134 -3.58 -14.78 4.12
N TYR A 135 -4.13 -15.66 3.29
CA TYR A 135 -5.25 -15.36 2.38
C TYR A 135 -6.57 -16.01 2.80
N ARG A 136 -6.59 -16.80 3.89
CA ARG A 136 -7.77 -17.53 4.40
C ARG A 136 -8.36 -18.54 3.42
N THR A 137 -7.59 -18.93 2.42
CA THR A 137 -8.01 -19.86 1.37
C THR A 137 -6.80 -20.46 0.66
N GLU A 138 -6.97 -21.66 0.10
CA GLU A 138 -6.03 -22.27 -0.85
C GLU A 138 -6.54 -22.20 -2.29
N ASP A 139 -7.65 -21.50 -2.52
CA ASP A 139 -8.29 -21.35 -3.84
C ASP A 139 -7.41 -20.50 -4.77
N GLU A 140 -6.94 -21.10 -5.87
CA GLU A 140 -6.11 -20.45 -6.89
C GLU A 140 -6.85 -19.36 -7.68
N THR A 141 -8.17 -19.25 -7.56
CA THR A 141 -8.91 -18.10 -8.12
C THR A 141 -8.71 -16.83 -7.29
N HIS A 142 -8.23 -16.94 -6.05
CA HIS A 142 -7.78 -15.78 -5.26
C HIS A 142 -6.47 -15.24 -5.85
N PRO A 143 -6.41 -13.97 -6.32
CA PRO A 143 -5.23 -13.45 -7.03
C PRO A 143 -3.92 -13.55 -6.24
N GLY A 144 -3.98 -13.34 -4.93
CA GLY A 144 -2.84 -13.51 -4.04
C GLY A 144 -2.33 -14.95 -3.93
N VAL A 145 -3.23 -15.94 -3.92
CA VAL A 145 -2.88 -17.37 -3.84
C VAL A 145 -2.34 -17.84 -5.18
N ALA A 146 -2.97 -17.44 -6.28
CA ALA A 146 -2.47 -17.69 -7.63
C ALA A 146 -1.02 -17.21 -7.80
N ALA A 147 -0.76 -15.97 -7.38
CA ALA A 147 0.58 -15.39 -7.44
C ALA A 147 1.58 -16.11 -6.53
N LEU A 148 1.18 -16.55 -5.33
CA LEU A 148 2.02 -17.34 -4.43
C LEU A 148 2.37 -18.70 -5.04
N TYR A 149 1.41 -19.42 -5.62
CA TYR A 149 1.65 -20.75 -6.17
C TYR A 149 2.46 -20.73 -7.46
N ALA A 150 2.37 -19.66 -8.24
CA ALA A 150 3.18 -19.43 -9.44
C ALA A 150 4.66 -19.10 -9.13
N GLN A 151 5.00 -18.77 -7.88
CA GLN A 151 6.37 -18.49 -7.45
C GLN A 151 7.18 -19.77 -7.22
N GLY A 152 8.51 -19.62 -7.21
CA GLY A 152 9.46 -20.70 -6.91
C GLY A 152 9.26 -21.31 -5.53
N ASP A 153 9.75 -22.55 -5.36
CA ASP A 153 9.51 -23.35 -4.16
C ASP A 153 10.50 -23.09 -3.01
N PHE A 154 11.50 -22.24 -3.24
CA PHE A 154 12.47 -21.82 -2.24
C PHE A 154 12.44 -20.30 -2.08
N ASN A 155 12.78 -19.81 -0.90
CA ASN A 155 13.01 -18.39 -0.64
C ASN A 155 14.48 -18.17 -0.32
N LEU A 156 15.05 -17.09 -0.84
CA LEU A 156 16.32 -16.53 -0.38
C LEU A 156 16.06 -15.41 0.62
N ALA A 157 16.85 -15.36 1.68
CA ALA A 157 16.72 -14.36 2.73
C ALA A 157 18.03 -13.62 2.96
N GLY A 158 17.91 -12.34 3.32
CA GLY A 158 19.05 -11.50 3.65
C GLY A 158 18.81 -10.02 3.37
N PRO A 159 19.72 -9.15 3.86
CA PRO A 159 19.68 -7.72 3.62
C PRO A 159 19.71 -7.38 2.13
N VAL A 160 19.06 -6.29 1.76
CA VAL A 160 18.96 -5.84 0.38
C VAL A 160 19.52 -4.44 0.18
N ALA A 161 19.93 -4.15 -1.06
CA ALA A 161 20.14 -2.79 -1.52
C ALA A 161 19.41 -2.56 -2.85
N LEU A 162 18.96 -1.31 -3.04
CA LEU A 162 18.36 -0.82 -4.29
C LEU A 162 19.26 0.26 -4.88
N PHE A 163 19.53 0.24 -6.18
CA PHE A 163 20.46 1.20 -6.78
C PHE A 163 19.86 2.59 -6.91
N GLU A 164 18.64 2.63 -7.41
CA GLU A 164 17.87 3.85 -7.60
C GLU A 164 16.39 3.56 -7.38
N VAL A 165 15.67 4.55 -6.84
CA VAL A 165 14.22 4.45 -6.63
C VAL A 165 13.53 4.48 -7.99
N PRO A 166 12.79 3.42 -8.40
CA PRO A 166 12.14 3.35 -9.71
C PRO A 166 10.92 4.28 -9.75
N ARG A 167 11.15 5.58 -10.00
CA ARG A 167 10.11 6.63 -9.98
C ARG A 167 8.96 6.39 -10.98
N GLY A 168 9.19 5.58 -12.02
CA GLY A 168 8.17 5.09 -12.93
C GLY A 168 7.37 6.19 -13.63
N HIS A 169 6.09 5.92 -13.91
CA HIS A 169 5.20 6.80 -14.66
C HIS A 169 4.75 8.06 -13.90
N PHE A 170 4.91 8.10 -12.58
CA PHE A 170 4.42 9.18 -11.73
C PHE A 170 5.54 9.82 -10.89
N PRO A 171 6.65 10.28 -11.51
CA PRO A 171 7.84 10.68 -10.76
C PRO A 171 7.59 11.85 -9.79
N ARG A 172 6.64 12.74 -10.11
CA ARG A 172 6.24 13.86 -9.23
C ARG A 172 5.47 13.43 -7.98
N HIS A 173 4.82 12.27 -8.05
CA HIS A 173 3.99 11.73 -6.97
C HIS A 173 4.65 10.54 -6.28
N HIS A 174 5.69 9.97 -6.85
CA HIS A 174 6.38 8.85 -6.24
C HIS A 174 7.38 9.37 -5.21
N ARG A 175 6.99 9.38 -3.93
CA ARG A 175 7.86 9.79 -2.80
C ARG A 175 8.21 8.61 -1.89
N THR A 176 9.46 8.56 -1.44
CA THR A 176 9.91 7.61 -0.42
C THR A 176 9.37 8.01 0.96
N PRO A 177 9.42 7.13 1.98
CA PRO A 177 9.04 7.49 3.34
C PRO A 177 9.80 8.71 3.88
N ALA A 178 11.10 8.82 3.60
CA ALA A 178 11.90 9.99 4.00
C ALA A 178 11.36 11.28 3.36
N GLU A 179 11.10 11.27 2.06
CA GLU A 179 10.58 12.45 1.35
C GLU A 179 9.16 12.83 1.79
N VAL A 180 8.29 11.86 2.09
CA VAL A 180 6.96 12.16 2.66
C VAL A 180 7.10 12.77 4.05
N ARG A 181 7.96 12.23 4.92
CA ARG A 181 8.22 12.79 6.25
C ARG A 181 8.74 14.23 6.16
N GLU A 182 9.69 14.50 5.27
CA GLU A 182 10.19 15.86 5.01
C GLU A 182 9.08 16.82 4.60
N VAL A 183 8.15 16.40 3.72
CA VAL A 183 7.01 17.24 3.33
C VAL A 183 6.07 17.49 4.51
N ILE A 184 5.80 16.49 5.35
CA ILE A 184 4.95 16.63 6.54
C ILE A 184 5.58 17.61 7.53
N GLU A 185 6.88 17.47 7.81
CA GLU A 185 7.63 18.37 8.71
C GLU A 185 7.71 19.80 8.17
N ALA A 186 8.02 19.97 6.87
CA ALA A 186 8.08 21.28 6.23
C ALA A 186 6.74 22.02 6.27
N ARG A 187 5.62 21.30 6.27
CA ARG A 187 4.27 21.85 6.40
C ARG A 187 3.84 22.07 7.85
N GLY A 188 4.66 21.66 8.83
CA GLY A 188 4.34 21.74 10.25
C GLY A 188 3.17 20.86 10.68
N TRP A 189 2.85 19.81 9.91
CA TRP A 189 1.77 18.88 10.25
C TRP A 189 2.23 17.98 11.41
N ARG A 190 1.50 18.02 12.53
CA ARG A 190 1.75 17.17 13.70
C ARG A 190 0.92 15.90 13.66
N SER A 191 -0.23 15.95 13.01
CA SER A 191 -1.06 14.78 12.74
C SER A 191 -1.39 14.67 11.26
N THR A 192 -1.20 13.47 10.72
CA THR A 192 -1.49 13.12 9.33
C THR A 192 -2.37 11.88 9.29
N VAL A 193 -3.42 11.90 8.47
CA VAL A 193 -4.20 10.71 8.11
C VAL A 193 -3.84 10.23 6.72
N ALA A 194 -3.68 8.92 6.51
CA ALA A 194 -3.52 8.35 5.17
C ALA A 194 -4.78 7.63 4.69
N PHE A 195 -5.04 7.76 3.40
CA PHE A 195 -6.09 7.03 2.69
C PHE A 195 -5.48 6.15 1.59
N GLN A 196 -5.58 4.83 1.78
CA GLN A 196 -5.22 3.82 0.78
C GLN A 196 -6.36 3.68 -0.24
N THR A 197 -6.03 3.63 -1.52
CA THR A 197 -6.99 3.24 -2.56
C THR A 197 -6.31 2.62 -3.78
N ARG A 198 -7.03 1.75 -4.49
CA ARG A 198 -6.70 1.32 -5.85
C ARG A 198 -7.75 1.76 -6.88
N ASN A 199 -8.82 2.39 -6.41
CA ASN A 199 -10.00 2.75 -7.19
C ASN A 199 -10.11 4.27 -7.34
N PRO A 200 -10.84 4.78 -8.33
CA PRO A 200 -11.28 6.17 -8.35
C PRO A 200 -11.98 6.56 -7.05
N ILE A 201 -11.77 7.80 -6.60
CA ILE A 201 -12.44 8.35 -5.42
C ILE A 201 -13.80 8.90 -5.85
N HIS A 202 -14.84 8.52 -5.12
CA HIS A 202 -16.20 9.01 -5.29
C HIS A 202 -16.66 9.65 -3.97
N ARG A 203 -17.87 10.22 -3.91
CA ARG A 203 -18.28 11.07 -2.78
C ARG A 203 -18.31 10.38 -1.42
N ALA A 204 -18.60 9.07 -1.36
CA ALA A 204 -18.45 8.33 -0.11
C ALA A 204 -16.99 8.27 0.38
N HIS A 205 -16.00 8.04 -0.51
CA HIS A 205 -14.58 8.13 -0.15
C HIS A 205 -14.16 9.55 0.24
N GLU A 206 -14.68 10.56 -0.47
CA GLU A 206 -14.47 11.98 -0.14
C GLU A 206 -14.98 12.31 1.28
N TYR A 207 -16.17 11.79 1.64
CA TYR A 207 -16.73 11.95 2.99
C TYR A 207 -15.81 11.37 4.07
N LEU A 208 -15.32 10.14 3.89
CA LEU A 208 -14.36 9.51 4.83
C LEU A 208 -13.11 10.40 5.02
N GLN A 209 -12.53 10.86 3.92
CA GLN A 209 -11.34 11.69 3.92
C GLN A 209 -11.59 13.03 4.62
N LYS A 210 -12.71 13.70 4.33
CA LYS A 210 -13.04 14.99 4.93
C LYS A 210 -13.35 14.88 6.42
N VAL A 211 -14.13 13.88 6.83
CA VAL A 211 -14.40 13.64 8.27
C VAL A 211 -13.10 13.37 9.03
N ALA A 212 -12.18 12.58 8.46
CA ALA A 212 -10.88 12.36 9.09
C ALA A 212 -10.02 13.64 9.12
N LEU A 213 -10.05 14.43 8.04
CA LEU A 213 -9.29 15.68 7.94
C LEU A 213 -9.78 16.76 8.92
N GLU A 214 -11.01 16.70 9.42
CA GLU A 214 -11.44 17.59 10.53
C GLU A 214 -10.66 17.33 11.84
N LEU A 215 -10.07 16.14 12.01
CA LEU A 215 -9.39 15.72 13.24
C LEU A 215 -7.87 15.87 13.19
N VAL A 216 -7.29 16.07 12.00
CA VAL A 216 -5.83 16.03 11.80
C VAL A 216 -5.33 17.16 10.93
N ASP A 217 -4.03 17.48 10.97
CA ASP A 217 -3.48 18.62 10.23
C ASP A 217 -3.51 18.40 8.71
N GLY A 218 -3.23 17.18 8.25
CA GLY A 218 -3.19 16.87 6.82
C GLY A 218 -3.60 15.46 6.41
N LEU A 219 -3.95 15.33 5.13
CA LEU A 219 -4.34 14.09 4.45
C LEU A 219 -3.25 13.68 3.46
N LEU A 220 -2.70 12.48 3.64
CA LEU A 220 -1.91 11.76 2.64
C LEU A 220 -2.84 10.86 1.82
N LEU A 221 -3.23 11.31 0.63
CA LEU A 221 -3.87 10.44 -0.34
C LEU A 221 -2.79 9.56 -0.97
N HIS A 222 -2.84 8.26 -0.66
CA HIS A 222 -1.76 7.33 -0.93
C HIS A 222 -2.19 6.15 -1.83
N PRO A 223 -2.56 6.40 -3.11
CA PRO A 223 -3.08 5.36 -3.99
C PRO A 223 -2.01 4.35 -4.41
N LEU A 224 -2.41 3.09 -4.54
CA LEU A 224 -1.59 2.05 -5.13
C LEU A 224 -1.56 2.20 -6.66
N VAL A 225 -0.37 2.21 -7.24
CA VAL A 225 -0.15 2.36 -8.69
C VAL A 225 0.62 1.22 -9.35
N GLY A 226 1.04 0.21 -8.58
CA GLY A 226 1.57 -1.04 -9.14
C GLY A 226 0.51 -1.83 -9.93
N THR A 227 0.93 -2.93 -10.55
CA THR A 227 0.04 -3.79 -11.37
C THR A 227 -1.21 -4.20 -10.59
N THR A 228 -2.36 -3.67 -11.04
CA THR A 228 -3.69 -3.99 -10.53
C THR A 228 -4.38 -5.00 -11.46
N LYS A 229 -5.48 -5.61 -11.00
CA LYS A 229 -6.29 -6.53 -11.80
C LYS A 229 -6.72 -5.86 -13.12
N GLY A 230 -6.72 -6.61 -14.24
CA GLY A 230 -6.91 -6.10 -15.60
C GLY A 230 -8.21 -5.35 -15.90
N ASP A 231 -9.23 -5.44 -15.03
CA ASP A 231 -10.50 -4.70 -15.16
C ASP A 231 -10.49 -3.31 -14.47
N ASP A 232 -9.41 -2.98 -13.75
CA ASP A 232 -9.31 -1.72 -13.00
C ASP A 232 -9.07 -0.52 -13.94
N VAL A 233 -9.54 0.65 -13.53
CA VAL A 233 -9.29 1.91 -14.25
C VAL A 233 -7.76 2.13 -14.32
N PRO A 234 -7.20 2.47 -15.51
CA PRO A 234 -5.77 2.68 -15.68
C PRO A 234 -5.19 3.62 -14.62
N ALA A 235 -3.98 3.33 -14.13
CA ALA A 235 -3.35 4.11 -13.08
C ALA A 235 -3.25 5.61 -13.45
N ALA A 236 -2.93 5.92 -14.71
CA ALA A 236 -2.82 7.30 -15.19
C ALA A 236 -4.16 8.07 -15.05
N THR A 237 -5.27 7.46 -15.48
CA THR A 237 -6.61 8.02 -15.31
C THR A 237 -6.97 8.19 -13.83
N ARG A 238 -6.61 7.22 -12.97
CA ARG A 238 -6.86 7.32 -11.53
C ARG A 238 -6.10 8.49 -10.90
N VAL A 239 -4.82 8.64 -11.23
CA VAL A 239 -3.99 9.74 -10.72
C VAL A 239 -4.55 11.09 -11.18
N GLN A 240 -4.92 11.22 -12.45
CA GLN A 240 -5.57 12.44 -12.95
C GLN A 240 -6.88 12.74 -12.22
N ALA A 241 -7.71 11.72 -11.98
CA ALA A 241 -8.96 11.88 -11.23
C ALA A 241 -8.70 12.33 -9.78
N TYR A 242 -7.62 11.86 -9.15
CA TYR A 242 -7.22 12.31 -7.81
C TYR A 242 -6.76 13.77 -7.81
N GLU A 243 -5.98 14.19 -8.80
CA GLU A 243 -5.53 15.58 -8.95
C GLU A 243 -6.72 16.53 -9.10
N VAL A 244 -7.63 16.24 -10.03
CA VAL A 244 -8.86 17.04 -10.24
C VAL A 244 -9.69 17.14 -8.98
N LEU A 245 -9.86 16.04 -8.25
CA LEU A 245 -10.59 16.05 -6.99
C LEU A 245 -9.90 16.93 -5.94
N LEU A 246 -8.59 16.75 -5.73
CA LEU A 246 -7.85 17.49 -4.73
C LEU A 246 -7.82 18.99 -5.05
N GLU A 247 -7.60 19.36 -6.32
CA GLU A 247 -7.56 20.76 -6.78
C GLU A 247 -8.90 21.47 -6.57
N GLY A 248 -10.01 20.85 -6.98
CA GLY A 248 -11.33 21.48 -6.93
C GLY A 248 -12.02 21.45 -5.57
N TYR A 249 -11.68 20.48 -4.70
CA TYR A 249 -12.53 20.15 -3.55
C TYR A 249 -11.82 20.00 -2.21
N TYR A 250 -10.50 20.21 -2.15
CA TYR A 250 -9.71 20.14 -0.91
C TYR A 250 -8.85 21.39 -0.65
N PRO A 251 -8.58 21.73 0.62
CA PRO A 251 -7.61 22.75 0.96
C PRO A 251 -6.18 22.28 0.62
N GLN A 252 -5.55 22.92 -0.37
CA GLN A 252 -4.24 22.51 -0.92
C GLN A 252 -3.13 22.40 0.14
N ALA A 253 -3.14 23.28 1.14
CA ALA A 253 -2.15 23.28 2.21
C ALA A 253 -2.29 22.08 3.18
N ARG A 254 -3.38 21.31 3.09
CA ARG A 254 -3.70 20.18 3.98
C ARG A 254 -3.79 18.84 3.25
N THR A 255 -3.40 18.77 1.97
CA THR A 255 -3.43 17.51 1.21
C THR A 255 -2.10 17.23 0.52
N LEU A 256 -1.71 15.96 0.49
CA LEU A 256 -0.55 15.46 -0.21
C LEU A 256 -0.97 14.23 -1.02
N LEU A 257 -0.80 14.29 -2.34
CA LEU A 257 -0.88 13.14 -3.22
C LEU A 257 0.51 12.51 -3.35
N SER A 258 0.62 11.24 -2.99
CA SER A 258 1.82 10.44 -3.22
C SER A 258 1.41 9.04 -3.65
N VAL A 259 2.07 8.44 -4.64
CA VAL A 259 1.77 7.06 -5.03
C VAL A 259 2.45 6.05 -4.10
N TYR A 260 1.79 4.92 -3.90
CA TYR A 260 2.26 3.79 -3.11
C TYR A 260 2.75 2.69 -4.06
N PRO A 261 4.07 2.39 -4.10
CA PRO A 261 4.63 1.49 -5.12
C PRO A 261 4.46 0.00 -4.82
N ALA A 262 3.92 -0.36 -3.65
CA ALA A 262 3.77 -1.76 -3.26
C ALA A 262 2.87 -2.56 -4.21
N ALA A 263 3.21 -3.84 -4.41
CA ALA A 263 2.35 -4.80 -5.10
C ALA A 263 1.19 -5.26 -4.20
N MET A 264 -0.04 -5.24 -4.72
CA MET A 264 -1.21 -5.70 -3.95
C MET A 264 -1.21 -7.24 -3.79
N ARG A 265 -1.60 -7.71 -2.60
CA ARG A 265 -1.77 -9.13 -2.28
C ARG A 265 -3.22 -9.58 -2.33
N TYR A 266 -4.15 -8.63 -2.16
CA TYR A 266 -5.56 -8.89 -1.92
C TYR A 266 -5.79 -9.74 -0.65
N ALA A 267 -4.89 -9.62 0.33
CA ALA A 267 -4.91 -10.40 1.58
C ALA A 267 -5.79 -9.75 2.66
N GLY A 268 -6.73 -8.89 2.24
CA GLY A 268 -7.77 -8.28 3.06
C GLY A 268 -7.27 -7.83 4.44
N PRO A 269 -7.70 -8.50 5.53
CA PRO A 269 -7.31 -8.13 6.88
C PRO A 269 -5.79 -8.05 7.13
N ARG A 270 -5.01 -9.05 6.72
CA ARG A 270 -3.56 -9.01 6.95
C ARG A 270 -2.90 -7.90 6.14
N GLU A 271 -3.42 -7.59 4.95
CA GLU A 271 -2.90 -6.48 4.15
C GLU A 271 -3.28 -5.12 4.73
N ALA A 272 -4.39 -5.01 5.46
CA ALA A 272 -4.74 -3.80 6.20
C ALA A 272 -3.68 -3.46 7.27
N ILE A 273 -3.17 -4.46 7.99
CA ILE A 273 -2.07 -4.28 8.94
C ILE A 273 -0.80 -3.83 8.21
N LEU A 274 -0.40 -4.52 7.14
CA LEU A 274 0.79 -4.16 6.36
C LEU A 274 0.70 -2.71 5.84
N HIS A 275 -0.48 -2.32 5.35
CA HIS A 275 -0.73 -0.94 4.94
C HIS A 275 -0.61 0.06 6.09
N ALA A 276 -1.15 -0.23 7.27
CA ALA A 276 -1.07 0.67 8.42
C ALA A 276 0.38 0.84 8.92
N LEU A 277 1.10 -0.28 9.09
CA LEU A 277 2.50 -0.29 9.54
C LEU A 277 3.41 0.43 8.54
N SER A 278 3.21 0.18 7.24
CA SER A 278 3.91 0.92 6.19
C SER A 278 3.63 2.42 6.29
N ARG A 279 2.37 2.83 6.46
CA ARG A 279 2.01 4.26 6.57
C ARG A 279 2.58 4.92 7.83
N ARG A 280 2.70 4.20 8.95
CA ARG A 280 3.52 4.65 10.08
C ARG A 280 4.95 4.97 9.66
N ASN A 281 5.59 4.13 8.85
CA ASN A 281 6.93 4.39 8.33
C ASN A 281 6.99 5.62 7.43
N TYR A 282 5.91 5.98 6.72
CA TYR A 282 5.76 7.26 5.99
C TYR A 282 5.49 8.48 6.90
N GLY A 283 5.43 8.34 8.23
CA GLY A 283 5.17 9.44 9.17
C GLY A 283 3.68 9.69 9.43
N VAL A 284 2.80 8.75 9.07
CA VAL A 284 1.36 8.88 9.22
C VAL A 284 0.93 8.48 10.63
N THR A 285 0.16 9.35 11.29
CA THR A 285 -0.39 9.12 12.63
C THR A 285 -1.73 8.39 12.65
N HIS A 286 -2.53 8.52 11.59
CA HIS A 286 -3.88 7.95 11.50
C HIS A 286 -4.06 7.20 10.17
N PHE A 287 -4.72 6.04 10.19
CA PHE A 287 -4.96 5.26 8.97
C PHE A 287 -6.43 4.92 8.82
N ILE A 288 -7.04 5.31 7.69
CA ILE A 288 -8.43 5.00 7.39
C ILE A 288 -8.56 3.54 6.95
N VAL A 289 -9.45 2.80 7.62
CA VAL A 289 -9.82 1.44 7.24
C VAL A 289 -11.33 1.40 7.05
N GLY A 290 -11.74 1.27 5.78
CA GLY A 290 -13.15 1.14 5.41
C GLY A 290 -13.65 -0.29 5.47
N ARG A 291 -14.85 -0.50 4.93
CA ARG A 291 -15.40 -1.83 4.64
C ARG A 291 -14.53 -2.56 3.61
N ASP A 292 -14.33 -3.86 3.81
CA ASP A 292 -13.70 -4.78 2.83
C ASP A 292 -12.31 -4.30 2.37
N HIS A 293 -11.55 -3.71 3.29
CA HIS A 293 -10.25 -3.11 2.99
C HIS A 293 -9.27 -4.15 2.45
N ALA A 294 -8.69 -3.86 1.28
CA ALA A 294 -7.82 -4.77 0.54
C ALA A 294 -8.42 -6.16 0.23
N GLY A 295 -9.74 -6.32 0.35
CA GLY A 295 -10.43 -7.55 0.01
C GLY A 295 -10.62 -7.75 -1.49
N VAL A 296 -10.97 -8.99 -1.84
CA VAL A 296 -11.34 -9.45 -3.18
C VAL A 296 -12.47 -10.47 -3.08
N GLY A 297 -13.43 -10.39 -4.00
CA GLY A 297 -14.56 -11.31 -4.06
C GLY A 297 -15.34 -11.35 -2.75
N SER A 298 -15.57 -12.56 -2.24
CA SER A 298 -16.26 -12.83 -0.97
C SER A 298 -15.39 -13.60 0.02
N TYR A 299 -14.05 -13.48 -0.11
CA TYR A 299 -13.10 -14.24 0.73
C TYR A 299 -13.00 -13.74 2.17
N TYR A 300 -13.45 -12.51 2.43
CA TYR A 300 -13.32 -11.86 3.73
C TYR A 300 -14.67 -11.29 4.18
N GLY A 301 -14.89 -11.28 5.49
CA GLY A 301 -16.03 -10.59 6.09
C GLY A 301 -15.91 -9.08 5.90
N THR A 302 -17.08 -8.42 5.90
CA THR A 302 -17.23 -6.98 5.61
C THR A 302 -16.33 -6.08 6.47
N TYR A 303 -16.09 -6.44 7.73
CA TYR A 303 -15.31 -5.65 8.70
C TYR A 303 -14.09 -6.38 9.25
N ASP A 304 -13.73 -7.54 8.69
CA ASP A 304 -12.61 -8.36 9.20
C ASP A 304 -11.29 -7.58 9.23
N ALA A 305 -11.09 -6.68 8.25
CA ALA A 305 -9.93 -5.82 8.18
C ALA A 305 -9.88 -4.73 9.26
N GLN A 306 -11.02 -4.39 9.86
CA GLN A 306 -11.07 -3.49 11.01
C GLN A 306 -10.81 -4.26 12.31
N GLU A 307 -11.35 -5.47 12.43
CA GLU A 307 -11.26 -6.26 13.65
C GLU A 307 -9.88 -6.89 13.87
N ILE A 308 -9.15 -7.21 12.81
CA ILE A 308 -7.82 -7.83 12.91
C ILE A 308 -6.79 -6.97 13.67
N PHE A 309 -6.98 -5.65 13.75
CA PHE A 309 -6.10 -4.77 14.53
C PHE A 309 -6.15 -5.04 16.03
N SER A 310 -7.17 -5.75 16.54
CA SER A 310 -7.23 -6.22 17.93
C SER A 310 -6.12 -7.21 18.31
N ALA A 311 -5.38 -7.74 17.33
CA ALA A 311 -4.20 -8.57 17.55
C ALA A 311 -3.00 -7.81 18.17
N TYR A 312 -3.06 -6.47 18.22
CA TYR A 312 -1.99 -5.61 18.72
C TYR A 312 -2.54 -4.52 19.64
N THR A 313 -1.69 -4.08 20.55
CA THR A 313 -1.91 -2.86 21.34
C THR A 313 -1.73 -1.61 20.47
N PRO A 314 -2.35 -0.47 20.84
CA PRO A 314 -2.11 0.81 20.17
C PRO A 314 -0.63 1.21 20.12
N GLU A 315 0.13 0.90 21.16
CA GLU A 315 1.56 1.20 21.28
C GLU A 315 2.40 0.40 20.28
N GLU A 316 2.09 -0.88 20.11
CA GLU A 316 2.71 -1.76 19.12
C GLU A 316 2.47 -1.25 17.70
N LEU A 317 1.23 -0.87 17.38
CA LEU A 317 0.88 -0.33 16.06
C LEU A 317 1.54 1.03 15.82
N GLY A 318 1.50 1.93 16.80
CA GLY A 318 2.02 3.31 16.68
C GLY A 318 1.32 4.15 15.61
N VAL A 319 0.13 3.73 15.18
CA VAL A 319 -0.75 4.42 14.22
C VAL A 319 -2.19 4.19 14.64
N GLN A 320 -2.97 5.27 14.72
CA GLN A 320 -4.37 5.21 15.12
C GLN A 320 -5.24 4.77 13.94
N ILE A 321 -5.98 3.68 14.10
CA ILE A 321 -6.88 3.18 13.07
C ILE A 321 -8.23 3.89 13.14
N LEU A 322 -8.63 4.53 12.04
CA LEU A 322 -9.94 5.15 11.90
C LEU A 322 -10.86 4.18 11.14
N LYS A 323 -11.69 3.46 11.91
CA LYS A 323 -12.67 2.51 11.40
C LYS A 323 -13.90 3.25 10.87
N PHE A 324 -14.13 3.21 9.56
CA PHE A 324 -15.32 3.82 8.94
C PHE A 324 -16.34 2.77 8.50
N GLU A 325 -17.61 3.09 8.75
CA GLU A 325 -18.76 2.30 8.28
C GLU A 325 -18.99 2.49 6.78
N HIS A 326 -19.80 1.59 6.20
CA HIS A 326 -20.31 1.79 4.85
C HIS A 326 -21.04 3.15 4.74
N THR A 327 -20.64 3.95 3.77
CA THR A 327 -21.14 5.32 3.55
C THR A 327 -21.85 5.39 2.21
N PHE A 328 -23.00 6.08 2.17
CA PHE A 328 -23.85 6.23 0.99
C PHE A 328 -24.51 7.61 0.99
N TYR A 329 -25.03 8.03 -0.17
CA TYR A 329 -25.86 9.22 -0.24
C TYR A 329 -27.30 8.85 0.09
N CYS A 330 -27.92 9.51 1.06
CA CYS A 330 -29.33 9.31 1.38
C CYS A 330 -30.16 10.46 0.79
N ASN A 331 -31.11 10.12 -0.09
CA ASN A 331 -31.97 11.10 -0.76
C ASN A 331 -32.83 11.91 0.22
N SER A 332 -33.30 11.27 1.30
CA SER A 332 -34.08 11.97 2.34
C SER A 332 -33.23 12.87 3.22
N CYS A 333 -31.97 12.51 3.49
CA CYS A 333 -31.06 13.38 4.23
C CYS A 333 -30.43 14.47 3.35
N GLY A 334 -30.41 14.30 2.03
CA GLY A 334 -29.76 15.22 1.09
C GLY A 334 -28.23 15.26 1.21
N GLN A 335 -27.60 14.23 1.78
CA GLN A 335 -26.16 14.22 2.06
C GLN A 335 -25.57 12.80 2.16
N LEU A 336 -24.23 12.73 2.24
CA LEU A 336 -23.50 11.50 2.53
C LEU A 336 -23.64 11.19 4.02
N VAL A 337 -24.00 9.95 4.31
CA VAL A 337 -24.30 9.46 5.66
C VAL A 337 -23.83 8.00 5.80
N SER A 338 -23.89 7.48 7.01
CA SER A 338 -23.69 6.05 7.30
C SER A 338 -24.86 5.51 8.13
N PRO A 339 -24.93 4.20 8.37
CA PRO A 339 -25.94 3.63 9.29
C PRO A 339 -25.88 4.20 10.71
N ARG A 340 -24.79 4.86 11.10
CA ARG A 340 -24.67 5.52 12.41
C ARG A 340 -25.34 6.89 12.47
N THR A 341 -25.57 7.51 11.32
CA THR A 341 -26.09 8.90 11.23
C THR A 341 -27.37 9.03 10.42
N CYS A 342 -27.83 7.94 9.79
CA CYS A 342 -29.05 7.90 8.99
C CYS A 342 -30.00 6.80 9.49
N PRO A 343 -31.27 7.14 9.82
CA PRO A 343 -32.27 6.16 10.23
C PRO A 343 -33.04 5.53 9.06
N HIS A 344 -32.88 6.05 7.85
CA HIS A 344 -33.62 5.58 6.67
C HIS A 344 -33.09 4.23 6.17
N ASP A 345 -33.98 3.44 5.55
CA ASP A 345 -33.64 2.17 4.94
C ASP A 345 -33.03 2.33 3.52
N SER A 346 -32.60 1.21 2.94
CA SER A 346 -31.93 1.18 1.63
C SER A 346 -32.72 1.76 0.47
N SER A 347 -34.05 1.89 0.55
CA SER A 347 -34.86 2.50 -0.51
C SER A 347 -34.55 3.99 -0.70
N HIS A 348 -34.00 4.64 0.33
CA HIS A 348 -33.57 6.03 0.28
C HIS A 348 -32.10 6.21 -0.15
N HIS A 349 -31.35 5.12 -0.30
CA HIS A 349 -29.90 5.16 -0.47
C HIS A 349 -29.52 5.08 -1.95
N LEU A 350 -28.73 6.04 -2.43
CA LEU A 350 -28.08 5.95 -3.72
C LEU A 350 -26.76 5.18 -3.56
N VAL A 351 -26.76 3.93 -4.02
CA VAL A 351 -25.58 3.07 -4.08
C VAL A 351 -25.41 2.56 -5.51
N LEU A 352 -24.22 2.75 -6.08
CA LEU A 352 -23.87 2.21 -7.39
C LEU A 352 -22.78 1.15 -7.24
N SER A 353 -23.01 -0.03 -7.81
CA SER A 353 -21.98 -1.06 -7.90
C SER A 353 -20.91 -0.66 -8.92
N GLY A 354 -19.67 -1.14 -8.74
CA GLY A 354 -18.60 -0.88 -9.69
C GLY A 354 -18.94 -1.35 -11.11
N THR A 355 -19.69 -2.46 -11.25
CA THR A 355 -20.19 -2.93 -12.55
C THR A 355 -21.11 -1.89 -13.20
N LYS A 356 -22.09 -1.37 -12.46
CA LYS A 356 -23.03 -0.38 -12.98
C LYS A 356 -22.36 0.96 -13.32
N VAL A 357 -21.35 1.36 -12.54
CA VAL A 357 -20.52 2.53 -12.85
C VAL A 357 -19.79 2.34 -14.18
N ARG A 358 -19.15 1.18 -14.40
CA ARG A 358 -18.45 0.88 -15.66
C ARG A 358 -19.39 0.81 -16.85
N GLU A 359 -20.56 0.21 -16.70
CA GLU A 359 -21.60 0.18 -17.75
C GLU A 359 -21.99 1.59 -18.19
N LYS A 360 -22.28 2.47 -17.24
CA LYS A 360 -22.61 3.88 -17.52
C LYS A 360 -21.48 4.62 -18.21
N LEU A 361 -20.25 4.49 -17.71
CA LEU A 361 -19.08 5.14 -18.30
C LEU A 361 -18.81 4.67 -19.74
N ARG A 362 -18.95 3.36 -20.02
CA ARG A 362 -18.81 2.80 -21.38
C ARG A 362 -19.92 3.25 -22.32
N ALA A 363 -21.14 3.44 -21.80
CA ALA A 363 -22.27 3.97 -22.56
C ALA A 363 -22.19 5.50 -22.77
N GLY A 364 -21.16 6.18 -22.23
CA GLY A 364 -21.05 7.63 -22.26
C GLY A 364 -22.08 8.36 -21.39
N GLU A 365 -22.76 7.64 -20.50
CA GLU A 365 -23.76 8.20 -19.60
C GLU A 365 -23.11 8.94 -18.42
N ASN A 366 -23.77 10.01 -17.95
CA ASN A 366 -23.35 10.72 -16.77
C ASN A 366 -23.57 9.89 -15.49
N LEU A 367 -22.60 9.97 -14.58
CA LEU A 367 -22.77 9.49 -13.21
C LEU A 367 -23.47 10.57 -12.36
N PRO A 368 -24.36 10.20 -11.42
CA PRO A 368 -25.01 11.17 -10.53
C PRO A 368 -23.98 11.99 -9.74
N ALA A 369 -24.24 13.28 -9.60
CA ALA A 369 -23.36 14.20 -8.84
C ALA A 369 -23.34 13.88 -7.33
N GLU A 370 -24.35 13.16 -6.85
CA GLU A 370 -24.45 12.57 -5.51
C GLU A 370 -23.50 11.39 -5.31
N PHE A 371 -23.14 10.70 -6.39
CA PHE A 371 -22.21 9.58 -6.36
C PHE A 371 -20.76 10.04 -6.54
N THR A 372 -20.46 10.85 -7.56
CA THR A 372 -19.10 11.33 -7.85
C THR A 372 -19.12 12.78 -8.31
N ARG A 373 -18.00 13.50 -8.15
CA ARG A 373 -17.89 14.88 -8.65
C ARG A 373 -17.95 14.88 -10.19
N PRO A 374 -18.67 15.82 -10.83
CA PRO A 374 -18.82 15.85 -12.30
C PRO A 374 -17.48 15.88 -13.05
N GLU A 375 -16.50 16.64 -12.56
CA GLU A 375 -15.17 16.78 -13.17
C GLU A 375 -14.38 15.47 -13.06
N VAL A 376 -14.55 14.74 -11.95
CA VAL A 376 -13.98 13.40 -11.78
C VAL A 376 -14.67 12.40 -12.70
N ALA A 377 -16.01 12.46 -12.84
CA ALA A 377 -16.74 11.61 -13.76
C ALA A 377 -16.27 11.81 -15.21
N GLU A 378 -16.00 13.05 -15.61
CA GLU A 378 -15.56 13.37 -16.96
C GLU A 378 -14.18 12.77 -17.28
N VAL A 379 -13.21 12.87 -16.35
CA VAL A 379 -11.91 12.20 -16.49
C VAL A 379 -12.08 10.70 -16.68
N LEU A 380 -12.96 10.07 -15.89
CA LEU A 380 -13.21 8.63 -16.00
C LEU A 380 -13.89 8.29 -17.33
N ARG A 381 -14.87 9.08 -17.77
CA ARG A 381 -15.61 8.86 -19.01
C ARG A 381 -14.70 8.93 -20.23
N ALA A 382 -13.83 9.94 -20.30
CA ALA A 382 -12.86 10.09 -21.40
C ALA A 382 -11.99 8.83 -21.56
N ALA A 383 -11.50 8.27 -20.45
CA ALA A 383 -10.66 7.07 -20.49
C ALA A 383 -11.39 5.78 -20.94
N TYR A 384 -12.72 5.71 -20.81
CA TYR A 384 -13.52 4.60 -21.34
C TYR A 384 -13.91 4.81 -22.80
N ALA A 385 -14.02 6.06 -23.27
CA ALA A 385 -14.27 6.38 -24.67
C ALA A 385 -13.07 6.04 -25.57
N ASP A 386 -11.84 6.28 -25.10
CA ASP A 386 -10.61 5.96 -25.85
C ASP A 386 -10.35 4.44 -26.03
N LYS A 387 -11.12 3.59 -25.35
CA LYS A 387 -11.03 2.12 -25.40
C LYS A 387 -12.17 1.46 -26.20
N ALA A 388 -13.16 2.24 -26.65
CA ALA A 388 -14.26 1.79 -27.51
C ALA A 388 -13.89 2.05 -28.98
#